data_AF-A0A9W6Z098-F1
#
_entry.id   AF-A0A9W6Z098-F1
#
_cell.length_a   1.000
_cell.length_b   1.000
_cell.length_c   1.000
_cell.angle_alpha   90.00
_cell.angle_beta   90.00
_cell.angle_gamma   90.00
#
_symmetry.space_group_name_H-M   'P 1'
#
loop_
_entity.id
_entity.type
_entity.pdbx_description
1 polymer ?
#
loop_
_entity_poly.entity_id
_entity_poly.type
_entity_poly.pdbx_seq_one_letter_code
_entity_poly.pdbx_strand_id
1 'polypeptide(L)'
;MKELLHMSLNRKTTQPESLHIVFEENFIIFTLSESANSPDTIITSIDLFESTIPDLHTVHTKPQAPNRPDFFAYPTQFLASFNPFSSFSRTTVSDGAVFNNSVSFVPEIEVASFYIPTRQITSLAISQTRDNIAMKMIVLHTDLGELISYPKFIINGRRSKLNDNKKNQERWLPAYNPVVPLSDRSQFSHYRNLIGSPQDTILSEPTNLESTTVIAYVGTDVFVTLIKPSGGFDVMDLKEFNKPILLATIVVLVLGLLYTNPKVQEKRLTDAWVL
;
A
#
# COMPACT_ATOMS: atom_id res chain seq x y z
N MET A 1 18.48 -7.84 23.28
CA MET A 1 18.91 -9.03 22.53
C MET A 1 18.57 -8.78 21.07
N LYS A 2 19.54 -8.90 20.14
CA LYS A 2 19.26 -8.77 18.70
C LYS A 2 19.08 -10.18 18.14
N GLU A 3 17.97 -10.44 17.48
CA GLU A 3 17.66 -11.73 16.87
C GLU A 3 17.63 -11.59 15.35
N LEU A 4 18.27 -12.53 14.64
CA LEU A 4 18.25 -12.59 13.18
C LEU A 4 17.01 -13.37 12.74
N LEU A 5 15.99 -12.66 12.25
CA LEU A 5 14.73 -13.28 11.80
C LEU A 5 14.79 -13.78 10.36
N HIS A 6 15.58 -13.13 9.51
CA HIS A 6 15.71 -13.48 8.10
C HIS A 6 17.10 -13.13 7.59
N MET A 7 17.65 -14.03 6.78
CA MET A 7 18.89 -13.82 6.04
C MET A 7 18.69 -14.34 4.63
N SER A 8 18.83 -13.46 3.65
CA SER A 8 18.82 -13.82 2.24
C SER A 8 20.10 -13.32 1.60
N LEU A 9 20.79 -14.22 0.90
CA LEU A 9 21.97 -13.88 0.10
C LEU A 9 21.51 -13.60 -1.32
N ASN A 10 21.65 -12.34 -1.74
CA ASN A 10 21.34 -11.92 -3.10
C ASN A 10 22.60 -11.91 -3.98
N ARG A 11 22.45 -11.48 -5.25
CA ARG A 11 23.54 -11.32 -6.22
C ARG A 11 24.69 -10.46 -5.68
N LYS A 12 25.89 -10.76 -6.16
CA LYS A 12 27.09 -9.94 -5.91
C LYS A 12 26.94 -8.60 -6.64
N THR A 13 27.16 -7.50 -5.94
CA THR A 13 27.31 -6.16 -6.53
C THR A 13 28.77 -5.75 -6.54
N THR A 14 29.16 -4.97 -7.54
CA THR A 14 30.46 -4.28 -7.58
C THR A 14 30.37 -2.83 -7.10
N GLN A 15 29.16 -2.31 -6.83
CA GLN A 15 28.91 -0.93 -6.41
C GLN A 15 27.98 -0.89 -5.17
N PRO A 16 28.52 -1.02 -3.96
CA PRO A 16 27.72 -1.03 -2.73
C PRO A 16 27.01 0.30 -2.45
N GLU A 17 27.55 1.42 -2.95
CA GLU A 17 26.96 2.77 -2.78
C GLU A 17 25.61 2.94 -3.48
N SER A 18 25.25 2.05 -4.41
CA SER A 18 23.94 2.06 -5.10
C SER A 18 22.81 1.40 -4.31
N LEU A 19 23.10 0.92 -3.09
CA LEU A 19 22.15 0.26 -2.22
C LEU A 19 21.30 1.30 -1.49
N HIS A 20 20.02 1.38 -1.87
CA HIS A 20 19.02 2.15 -1.12
C HIS A 20 18.02 1.19 -0.51
N ILE A 21 17.67 1.41 0.75
CA ILE A 21 16.74 0.56 1.51
C ILE A 21 15.71 1.46 2.16
N VAL A 22 14.44 1.11 2.02
CA VAL A 22 13.35 1.71 2.78
C VAL A 22 12.57 0.60 3.48
N PHE A 23 12.28 0.84 4.75
CA PHE A 23 11.48 -0.01 5.60
C PHE A 23 10.20 0.73 5.95
N GLU A 24 9.06 0.08 5.72
CA GLU A 24 7.74 0.58 6.08
C GLU A 24 6.91 -0.56 6.69
N GLU A 25 5.86 -0.21 7.42
CA GLU A 25 4.85 -1.11 8.04
C GLU A 25 5.23 -2.59 8.12
N ASN A 26 4.94 -3.36 7.07
CA ASN A 26 5.18 -4.79 6.97
C ASN A 26 6.03 -5.18 5.75
N PHE A 27 6.77 -4.25 5.16
CA PHE A 27 7.56 -4.55 3.96
C PHE A 27 8.85 -3.75 3.87
N ILE A 28 9.81 -4.35 3.17
CA ILE A 28 11.13 -3.79 2.93
C ILE A 28 11.32 -3.72 1.42
N ILE A 29 11.76 -2.58 0.95
CA ILE A 29 12.15 -2.40 -0.45
C ILE A 29 13.60 -1.99 -0.46
N PHE A 30 14.37 -2.62 -1.32
CA PHE A 30 15.71 -2.17 -1.60
C PHE A 30 16.02 -2.21 -3.08
N THR A 31 16.87 -1.30 -3.50
CA THR A 31 17.40 -1.21 -4.86
C THR A 31 18.87 -1.54 -4.86
N LEU A 32 19.32 -2.21 -5.91
CA LEU A 32 20.72 -2.58 -6.09
C LEU A 32 21.08 -2.49 -7.57
N SER A 33 22.21 -1.87 -7.89
CA SER A 33 22.82 -2.00 -9.21
C SER A 33 23.89 -3.11 -9.20
N GLU A 34 23.98 -3.87 -10.29
CA GLU A 34 24.93 -4.99 -10.41
C GLU A 34 26.37 -4.47 -10.61
N SER A 35 26.52 -3.47 -11.48
CA SER A 35 27.80 -2.86 -11.81
C SER A 35 27.68 -1.40 -12.21
N ALA A 36 28.75 -0.62 -12.03
CA ALA A 36 28.80 0.77 -12.49
C ALA A 36 28.52 0.93 -14.00
N ASN A 37 28.83 -0.10 -14.79
CA ASN A 37 28.60 -0.09 -16.24
C ASN A 37 27.22 -0.66 -16.64
N SER A 38 26.49 -1.30 -15.73
CA SER A 38 25.12 -1.74 -16.02
C SER A 38 24.17 -0.57 -15.79
N PRO A 39 23.41 -0.13 -16.80
CA PRO A 39 22.47 0.98 -16.63
C PRO A 39 21.22 0.54 -15.86
N ASP A 40 21.14 -0.71 -15.43
CA ASP A 40 19.93 -1.28 -14.90
C ASP A 40 19.96 -1.41 -13.38
N THR A 41 18.77 -1.29 -12.79
CA THR A 41 18.59 -1.43 -11.36
C THR A 41 17.65 -2.58 -11.05
N ILE A 42 18.05 -3.42 -10.09
CA ILE A 42 17.19 -4.44 -9.53
C ILE A 42 16.51 -3.84 -8.30
N ILE A 43 15.18 -3.93 -8.25
CA ILE A 43 14.37 -3.55 -7.09
C ILE A 43 13.74 -4.80 -6.49
N THR A 44 14.00 -5.05 -5.22
CA THR A 44 13.48 -6.23 -4.51
C THR A 44 12.53 -5.80 -3.42
N SER A 45 11.37 -6.45 -3.36
CA SER A 45 10.39 -6.32 -2.28
C SER A 45 10.43 -7.56 -1.41
N ILE A 46 10.47 -7.33 -0.11
CA ILE A 46 10.32 -8.34 0.95
C ILE A 46 9.06 -7.96 1.72
N ASP A 47 8.02 -8.78 1.65
CA ASP A 47 6.78 -8.58 2.38
C ASP A 47 6.71 -9.59 3.54
N LEU A 48 6.38 -9.10 4.75
CA LEU A 48 6.33 -9.89 5.98
C LEU A 48 4.88 -10.19 6.34
N PHE A 49 4.60 -11.46 6.61
CA PHE A 49 3.29 -11.99 6.97
C PHE A 49 3.35 -12.76 8.28
N GLU A 50 2.16 -12.93 8.86
CA GLU A 50 1.97 -13.88 9.95
C GLU A 50 1.81 -15.31 9.47
N SER A 51 1.07 -15.50 8.38
CA SER A 51 1.06 -16.75 7.65
C SER A 51 0.74 -16.46 6.20
N THR A 52 1.29 -17.26 5.29
CA THR A 52 0.91 -17.29 3.86
C THR A 52 -0.38 -18.07 3.63
N ILE A 53 -0.82 -18.85 4.62
CA ILE A 53 -2.07 -19.61 4.55
C ILE A 53 -3.24 -18.66 4.88
N PRO A 54 -4.21 -18.48 3.97
CA PRO A 54 -5.36 -17.61 4.21
C PRO A 54 -6.19 -18.12 5.40
N ASP A 55 -6.75 -17.18 6.17
CA ASP A 55 -7.60 -17.41 7.35
C ASP A 55 -6.94 -18.19 8.50
N LEU A 56 -5.65 -18.49 8.41
CA LEU A 56 -4.88 -19.02 9.54
C LEU A 56 -4.44 -17.86 10.43
N HIS A 57 -5.30 -17.48 11.38
CA HIS A 57 -4.84 -16.68 12.50
C HIS A 57 -4.05 -17.57 13.44
N THR A 58 -2.75 -17.33 13.58
CA THR A 58 -1.99 -17.87 14.71
C THR A 58 -2.61 -17.25 15.95
N VAL A 59 -3.41 -18.03 16.67
CA VAL A 59 -4.10 -17.53 17.87
C VAL A 59 -3.03 -17.05 18.83
N HIS A 60 -2.98 -15.74 19.09
CA HIS A 60 -2.34 -15.20 20.28
C HIS A 60 -3.02 -15.88 21.47
N THR A 61 -2.40 -16.93 22.00
CA THR A 61 -2.98 -17.70 23.10
C THR A 61 -3.16 -16.75 24.27
N LYS A 62 -4.41 -16.42 24.57
CA LYS A 62 -4.80 -15.73 25.79
C LYS A 62 -4.17 -16.52 26.95
N PRO A 63 -3.45 -15.89 27.89
CA PRO A 63 -3.08 -16.59 29.12
C PRO A 63 -4.38 -17.05 29.76
N GLN A 64 -4.59 -18.37 29.82
CA GLN A 64 -5.72 -18.95 30.54
C GLN A 64 -5.55 -18.55 32.00
N ALA A 65 -6.44 -17.67 32.48
CA ALA A 65 -6.57 -17.44 33.90
C ALA A 65 -6.96 -18.77 34.57
N PRO A 66 -6.36 -19.13 35.71
CA PRO A 66 -6.70 -20.36 36.41
C PRO A 66 -8.21 -20.35 36.72
N ASN A 67 -8.89 -21.44 36.37
CA ASN A 67 -10.33 -21.66 36.51
C ASN A 67 -10.89 -21.06 37.81
N ARG A 68 -11.56 -19.91 37.70
CA ARG A 68 -12.45 -19.41 38.75
C ARG A 68 -13.87 -19.78 38.34
N PRO A 69 -14.65 -20.50 39.16
CA PRO A 69 -15.98 -20.94 38.79
C PRO A 69 -16.89 -19.72 38.57
N ASP A 70 -17.61 -19.78 37.45
CA ASP A 70 -18.42 -18.70 36.89
C ASP A 70 -19.58 -18.28 37.80
N PHE A 71 -19.71 -16.98 38.05
CA PHE A 71 -20.95 -16.36 38.48
C PHE A 71 -21.19 -15.10 37.64
N PHE A 72 -22.13 -15.22 36.70
CA PHE A 72 -22.78 -14.18 35.88
C PHE A 72 -21.90 -13.34 34.94
N ALA A 73 -22.00 -13.57 33.62
CA ALA A 73 -21.71 -12.55 32.62
C ALA A 73 -22.51 -12.76 31.32
N TYR A 74 -23.26 -11.73 30.92
CA TYR A 74 -23.99 -11.60 29.66
C TYR A 74 -23.04 -11.49 28.45
N PRO A 75 -23.47 -11.78 27.20
CA PRO A 75 -22.58 -11.77 26.05
C PRO A 75 -22.42 -10.34 25.50
N THR A 76 -21.38 -9.63 25.93
CA THR A 76 -20.89 -8.45 25.21
C THR A 76 -19.75 -8.88 24.27
N GLN A 77 -20.08 -9.21 23.03
CA GLN A 77 -19.13 -9.63 21.99
C GLN A 77 -18.46 -8.45 21.25
N PHE A 78 -18.40 -7.25 21.82
CA PHE A 78 -17.93 -6.04 21.11
C PHE A 78 -16.72 -5.34 21.76
N LEU A 79 -15.82 -6.10 22.37
CA LEU A 79 -14.50 -5.60 22.76
C LEU A 79 -13.47 -6.64 22.33
N ALA A 80 -13.05 -6.56 21.05
CA ALA A 80 -11.81 -7.19 20.64
C ALA A 80 -10.68 -6.58 21.49
N SER A 81 -10.16 -7.38 22.42
CA SER A 81 -9.09 -6.99 23.32
C SER A 81 -7.84 -6.67 22.51
N PHE A 82 -7.38 -5.42 22.56
CA PHE A 82 -6.05 -5.03 22.11
C PHE A 82 -5.01 -5.78 22.96
N ASN A 83 -4.50 -6.90 22.44
CA ASN A 83 -3.33 -7.53 23.03
C ASN A 83 -2.11 -6.68 22.62
N PRO A 84 -1.37 -6.08 23.57
CA PRO A 84 -0.17 -5.33 23.21
C PRO A 84 0.88 -6.28 22.63
N PHE A 85 1.48 -5.91 21.49
CA PHE A 85 2.62 -6.62 20.95
C PHE A 85 3.81 -6.52 21.93
N SER A 86 4.37 -7.67 22.32
CA SER A 86 5.57 -7.72 23.15
C SER A 86 6.65 -8.54 22.45
N SER A 87 7.79 -7.92 22.15
CA SER A 87 8.91 -8.59 21.49
C SER A 87 9.62 -9.60 22.39
N PHE A 88 9.48 -9.47 23.72
CA PHE A 88 10.12 -10.35 24.70
C PHE A 88 9.38 -11.66 24.94
N SER A 89 8.06 -11.73 24.67
CA SER A 89 7.30 -12.99 24.77
C SER A 89 7.51 -13.94 23.58
N ARG A 90 8.28 -13.50 22.58
CA ARG A 90 8.68 -14.26 21.40
C ARG A 90 10.00 -15.00 21.67
N THR A 91 10.02 -15.97 22.58
CA THR A 91 11.24 -16.77 22.81
C THR A 91 11.18 -18.09 22.06
N THR A 92 12.25 -18.37 21.31
CA THR A 92 12.46 -19.61 20.57
C THR A 92 12.49 -20.81 21.50
N VAL A 93 11.75 -21.87 21.14
CA VAL A 93 11.93 -23.19 21.76
C VAL A 93 13.24 -23.75 21.21
N SER A 94 14.36 -23.39 21.83
CA SER A 94 15.57 -24.22 21.74
C SER A 94 15.46 -25.32 22.79
N ASP A 95 15.56 -26.56 22.33
CA ASP A 95 15.44 -27.81 23.08
C ASP A 95 15.65 -27.73 24.61
N GLY A 96 14.59 -28.11 25.34
CA GLY A 96 14.73 -28.67 26.68
C GLY A 96 14.49 -27.74 27.88
N ALA A 97 13.35 -27.05 27.97
CA ALA A 97 12.65 -26.83 29.25
C ALA A 97 11.27 -26.19 29.04
N VAL A 98 10.27 -26.83 29.65
CA VAL A 98 8.85 -26.51 29.62
C VAL A 98 8.56 -25.17 30.30
N PHE A 99 8.22 -24.14 29.51
CA PHE A 99 7.34 -23.03 29.90
C PHE A 99 6.26 -22.88 28.82
N ASN A 100 5.12 -23.54 29.06
CA ASN A 100 4.00 -23.61 28.13
C ASN A 100 3.22 -22.29 28.10
N ASN A 101 3.74 -21.25 27.41
CA ASN A 101 2.90 -20.24 26.74
C ASN A 101 3.64 -19.22 25.85
N SER A 102 4.92 -19.41 25.51
CA SER A 102 5.60 -18.55 24.52
C SER A 102 5.50 -19.17 23.12
N VAL A 103 4.47 -18.80 22.35
CA VAL A 103 4.43 -19.09 20.92
C VAL A 103 5.49 -18.22 20.25
N SER A 104 6.65 -18.81 19.93
CA SER A 104 7.68 -18.16 19.12
C SER A 104 7.16 -17.99 17.70
N PHE A 105 6.86 -16.75 17.34
CA PHE A 105 6.28 -16.42 16.05
C PHE A 105 7.39 -15.87 15.14
N VAL A 106 7.74 -16.58 14.06
CA VAL A 106 8.66 -16.11 13.02
C VAL A 106 7.80 -15.64 11.85
N PRO A 107 7.98 -14.41 11.33
CA PRO A 107 7.19 -13.95 10.21
C PRO A 107 7.49 -14.79 8.97
N GLU A 108 6.45 -15.15 8.24
CA GLU A 108 6.59 -15.74 6.93
C GLU A 108 6.89 -14.64 5.91
N ILE A 109 7.74 -14.94 4.92
CA ILE A 109 8.34 -13.92 4.07
C ILE A 109 8.11 -14.29 2.62
N GLU A 110 7.59 -13.34 1.86
CA GLU A 110 7.54 -13.42 0.41
C GLU A 110 8.48 -12.40 -0.21
N VAL A 111 9.30 -12.87 -1.16
CA VAL A 111 10.31 -12.06 -1.82
C VAL A 111 10.11 -12.10 -3.33
N ALA A 112 10.07 -10.92 -3.95
CA ALA A 112 10.13 -10.79 -5.41
C ALA A 112 11.11 -9.70 -5.81
N SER A 113 11.85 -9.97 -6.90
CA SER A 113 12.81 -9.05 -7.49
C SER A 113 12.33 -8.63 -8.87
N PHE A 114 12.42 -7.34 -9.15
CA PHE A 114 12.04 -6.73 -10.42
C PHE A 114 13.22 -5.96 -10.98
N TYR A 115 13.14 -5.64 -12.26
CA TYR A 115 14.18 -4.95 -12.99
C TYR A 115 13.63 -3.67 -13.59
N ILE A 116 14.35 -2.57 -13.37
CA ILE A 116 14.11 -1.26 -13.94
C ILE A 116 15.14 -1.08 -15.06
N PRO A 117 14.72 -1.09 -16.34
CA PRO A 117 15.65 -0.97 -17.45
C PRO A 117 16.26 0.43 -17.52
N THR A 118 17.52 0.52 -17.93
CA THR A 118 18.16 1.76 -18.43
C THR A 118 18.17 2.96 -17.47
N ARG A 119 17.90 2.76 -16.19
CA ARG A 119 17.88 3.79 -15.15
C ARG A 119 18.60 3.26 -13.91
N GLN A 120 19.60 4.01 -13.46
CA GLN A 120 20.21 3.80 -12.16
C GLN A 120 19.45 4.61 -11.10
N ILE A 121 19.12 3.98 -9.98
CA ILE A 121 18.44 4.66 -8.88
C ILE A 121 19.48 5.27 -7.94
N THR A 122 19.33 6.56 -7.66
CA THR A 122 20.20 7.37 -6.80
C THR A 122 19.58 7.66 -5.44
N SER A 123 18.25 7.64 -5.34
CA SER A 123 17.53 7.87 -4.10
C SER A 123 16.16 7.16 -4.13
N LEU A 124 15.73 6.67 -2.97
CA LEU A 124 14.52 5.87 -2.78
C LEU A 124 13.77 6.39 -1.55
N ALA A 125 12.47 6.64 -1.69
CA ALA A 125 11.58 6.95 -0.58
C ALA A 125 10.20 6.33 -0.78
N ILE A 126 9.40 6.30 0.28
CA ILE A 126 8.00 5.87 0.22
C ILE A 126 7.11 7.04 0.65
N SER A 127 5.98 7.17 -0.02
CA SER A 127 5.00 8.19 0.28
C SER A 127 4.30 7.94 1.62
N GLN A 128 4.27 8.93 2.50
CA GLN A 128 3.59 8.87 3.80
C GLN A 128 2.38 9.81 3.83
N THR A 129 1.25 9.30 4.34
CA THR A 129 0.00 10.05 4.54
C THR A 129 -0.37 10.06 6.02
N ARG A 130 -1.33 10.91 6.41
CA ARG A 130 -1.62 11.19 7.82
C ARG A 130 -1.99 9.94 8.62
N ASP A 131 -2.87 9.13 8.06
CA ASP A 131 -3.36 7.89 8.67
C ASP A 131 -2.84 6.63 7.96
N ASN A 132 -1.97 6.78 6.96
CA ASN A 132 -1.43 5.68 6.15
C ASN A 132 -2.51 4.79 5.51
N ILE A 133 -3.67 5.36 5.19
CA ILE A 133 -4.80 4.67 4.54
C ILE A 133 -4.63 4.69 3.02
N ALA A 134 -4.12 5.81 2.47
CA ALA A 134 -3.85 5.90 1.04
C ALA A 134 -2.80 4.86 0.61
N MET A 135 -2.87 4.49 -0.67
CA MET A 135 -1.91 3.54 -1.24
C MET A 135 -0.47 4.07 -1.11
N LYS A 136 0.49 3.19 -0.80
CA LYS A 136 1.90 3.59 -0.77
C LYS A 136 2.46 3.68 -2.18
N MET A 137 3.10 4.80 -2.48
CA MET A 137 3.88 5.02 -3.70
C MET A 137 5.35 4.94 -3.36
N ILE A 138 6.08 4.16 -4.14
CA ILE A 138 7.53 4.05 -4.12
C ILE A 138 8.05 5.16 -5.04
N VAL A 139 8.85 6.05 -4.46
CA VAL A 139 9.40 7.23 -5.12
C VAL A 139 10.86 6.98 -5.39
N LEU A 140 11.26 7.16 -6.64
CA LEU A 140 12.59 6.87 -7.15
C LEU A 140 13.15 8.11 -7.83
N HIS A 141 14.39 8.45 -7.52
CA HIS A 141 15.18 9.38 -8.31
C HIS A 141 16.17 8.59 -9.17
N THR A 142 16.28 9.00 -10.44
CA THR A 142 17.15 8.34 -11.41
C THR A 142 18.40 9.16 -11.69
N ASP A 143 19.43 8.50 -12.19
CA ASP A 143 20.66 9.10 -12.72
C ASP A 143 20.42 10.13 -13.84
N LEU A 144 19.34 9.96 -14.62
CA LEU A 144 18.90 10.91 -15.63
C LEU A 144 18.23 12.18 -15.05
N GLY A 145 18.04 12.23 -13.73
CA GLY A 145 17.43 13.34 -13.03
C GLY A 145 15.90 13.34 -13.04
N GLU A 146 15.28 12.20 -13.33
CA GLU A 146 13.83 12.07 -13.31
C GLU A 146 13.37 11.61 -11.93
N LEU A 147 12.23 12.14 -11.49
CA LEU A 147 11.52 11.58 -10.34
C LEU A 147 10.34 10.76 -10.80
N ILE A 148 10.40 9.46 -10.49
CA ILE A 148 9.45 8.45 -10.91
C ILE A 148 8.73 7.92 -9.67
N SER A 149 7.44 7.63 -9.80
CA SER A 149 6.65 7.02 -8.74
C SER A 149 5.93 5.77 -9.22
N TYR A 150 5.98 4.71 -8.42
CA TYR A 150 5.30 3.45 -8.68
C TYR A 150 4.40 3.05 -7.51
N PRO A 151 3.18 2.57 -7.77
CA PRO A 151 2.38 1.92 -6.74
C PRO A 151 3.08 0.72 -6.13
N LYS A 152 2.98 0.55 -4.81
CA LYS A 152 3.51 -0.63 -4.10
C LYS A 152 2.96 -1.95 -4.65
N PHE A 153 1.70 -2.01 -5.11
CA PHE A 153 1.14 -3.27 -5.65
C PHE A 153 1.85 -3.76 -6.93
N ILE A 154 2.55 -2.89 -7.67
CA ILE A 154 3.36 -3.31 -8.82
C ILE A 154 4.60 -4.07 -8.34
N ILE A 155 5.18 -3.64 -7.22
CA ILE A 155 6.42 -4.19 -6.66
C ILE A 155 6.06 -4.95 -5.38
N ASN A 156 5.44 -6.12 -5.56
CA ASN A 156 4.89 -6.94 -4.49
C ASN A 156 5.35 -8.41 -4.63
N GLY A 157 5.72 -9.02 -3.50
CA GLY A 157 6.18 -10.41 -3.40
C GLY A 157 5.16 -11.45 -3.85
N ARG A 158 3.86 -11.17 -3.62
CA ARG A 158 2.73 -12.09 -3.82
C ARG A 158 2.28 -12.27 -5.26
N ARG A 159 2.92 -11.61 -6.23
CA ARG A 159 2.49 -11.66 -7.63
C ARG A 159 2.68 -13.09 -8.16
N SER A 160 1.59 -13.74 -8.54
CA SER A 160 1.61 -15.11 -9.05
C SER A 160 2.37 -15.20 -10.38
N LYS A 161 3.05 -16.33 -10.63
CA LYS A 161 3.70 -16.55 -11.92
C LYS A 161 2.62 -16.74 -13.00
N LEU A 162 2.96 -16.44 -14.25
CA LEU A 162 2.01 -16.43 -15.38
C LEU A 162 1.22 -17.74 -15.57
N ASN A 163 1.76 -18.86 -15.07
CA ASN A 163 1.18 -20.20 -15.22
C ASN A 163 0.50 -20.75 -13.94
N ASP A 164 0.42 -19.95 -12.87
CA ASP A 164 -0.24 -20.40 -11.64
C ASP A 164 -1.77 -20.40 -11.77
N ASN A 165 -2.40 -21.37 -11.12
CA ASN A 165 -3.85 -21.49 -11.10
C ASN A 165 -4.50 -20.22 -10.54
N LYS A 166 -5.30 -19.53 -11.36
CA LYS A 166 -6.02 -18.27 -11.03
C LYS A 166 -6.89 -18.32 -9.76
N LYS A 167 -7.11 -19.50 -9.18
CA LYS A 167 -7.97 -19.70 -8.00
C LYS A 167 -7.40 -19.04 -6.73
N ASN A 168 -6.08 -18.91 -6.63
CA ASN A 168 -5.41 -18.30 -5.48
C ASN A 168 -4.88 -16.88 -5.76
N GLN A 169 -5.15 -16.32 -6.95
CA GLN A 169 -4.68 -14.99 -7.29
C GLN A 169 -5.59 -13.93 -6.67
N GLU A 170 -5.02 -13.02 -5.88
CA GLU A 170 -5.74 -11.85 -5.38
C GLU A 170 -6.29 -11.03 -6.56
N ARG A 171 -7.58 -10.67 -6.51
CA ARG A 171 -8.29 -10.03 -7.62
C ARG A 171 -7.63 -8.75 -8.15
N TRP A 172 -6.93 -8.04 -7.28
CA TRP A 172 -6.33 -6.73 -7.57
C TRP A 172 -4.83 -6.80 -7.87
N LEU A 173 -4.22 -7.98 -7.76
CA LEU A 173 -2.78 -8.15 -7.91
C LEU A 173 -2.44 -8.69 -9.31
N PRO A 174 -1.72 -7.91 -10.14
CA PRO A 174 -1.38 -8.34 -11.49
C PRO A 174 -0.40 -9.52 -11.46
N ALA A 175 -0.48 -10.41 -12.45
CA ALA A 175 0.46 -11.52 -12.62
C ALA A 175 1.90 -10.98 -12.70
N TYR A 176 2.86 -11.72 -12.15
CA TYR A 176 4.26 -11.32 -12.07
C TYR A 176 4.82 -10.95 -13.44
N ASN A 177 5.38 -9.74 -13.52
CA ASN A 177 6.16 -9.27 -14.65
C ASN A 177 7.52 -8.81 -14.11
N PRO A 178 8.64 -9.44 -14.48
CA PRO A 178 9.96 -9.10 -13.95
C PRO A 178 10.42 -7.70 -14.35
N VAL A 179 9.90 -7.14 -15.45
CA VAL A 179 10.28 -5.80 -15.93
C VAL A 179 9.24 -4.80 -15.45
N VAL A 180 9.69 -3.79 -14.69
CA VAL A 180 8.84 -2.65 -14.32
C VAL A 180 8.73 -1.72 -15.54
N PRO A 181 7.53 -1.51 -16.10
CA PRO A 181 7.37 -0.67 -17.27
C PRO A 181 7.69 0.79 -16.92
N LEU A 182 8.49 1.42 -17.76
CA LEU A 182 8.78 2.84 -17.69
C LEU A 182 7.72 3.58 -18.49
N SER A 183 7.05 4.53 -17.84
CA SER A 183 6.05 5.36 -18.50
C SER A 183 6.29 6.81 -18.15
N ASP A 184 6.22 7.70 -19.13
CA ASP A 184 6.28 9.14 -18.91
C ASP A 184 5.21 9.63 -17.93
N ARG A 185 4.11 8.88 -17.75
CA ARG A 185 3.07 9.17 -16.76
C ARG A 185 3.49 8.88 -15.31
N SER A 186 4.46 7.99 -15.11
CA SER A 186 5.02 7.70 -13.79
C SER A 186 6.00 8.77 -13.33
N GLN A 187 6.52 9.58 -14.25
CA GLN A 187 7.39 10.71 -13.96
C GLN A 187 6.56 11.92 -13.52
N PHE A 188 6.80 12.40 -12.31
CA PHE A 188 6.11 13.57 -11.76
C PHE A 188 6.96 14.85 -11.80
N SER A 189 8.26 14.75 -12.11
CA SER A 189 9.09 15.93 -12.40
C SER A 189 8.79 16.56 -13.77
N HIS A 190 7.99 15.89 -14.60
CA HIS A 190 7.62 16.31 -15.95
C HIS A 190 8.84 16.68 -16.81
N TYR A 191 9.01 17.94 -17.20
CA TYR A 191 10.14 18.39 -18.02
C TYR A 191 11.38 18.80 -17.19
N ARG A 192 11.29 18.74 -15.86
CA ARG A 192 12.37 19.16 -14.96
C ARG A 192 13.28 17.97 -14.70
N ASN A 193 14.52 18.09 -15.14
CA ASN A 193 15.59 17.16 -14.81
C ASN A 193 16.33 17.72 -13.58
N LEU A 194 16.30 16.96 -12.50
CA LEU A 194 16.91 17.31 -11.22
C LEU A 194 18.28 16.68 -11.15
N ILE A 195 19.32 17.52 -11.11
CA ILE A 195 20.70 17.01 -11.12
C ILE A 195 20.98 16.32 -9.79
N GLY A 196 21.42 15.06 -9.89
CA GLY A 196 21.77 14.26 -8.72
C GLY A 196 23.10 14.66 -8.08
N SER A 197 23.16 14.54 -6.76
CA SER A 197 24.33 14.63 -5.89
C SER A 197 24.43 13.34 -5.05
N PRO A 198 25.64 12.93 -4.62
CA PRO A 198 25.80 11.74 -3.78
C PRO A 198 25.01 11.76 -2.45
N GLN A 199 24.50 12.92 -2.03
CA GLN A 199 23.75 13.11 -0.79
C GLN A 199 22.27 13.43 -1.02
N ASP A 200 21.74 13.12 -2.20
CA ASP A 200 20.34 13.37 -2.54
C ASP A 200 19.40 12.61 -1.61
N THR A 201 18.41 13.34 -1.09
CA THR A 201 17.38 12.76 -0.24
C THR A 201 16.01 13.14 -0.76
N ILE A 202 15.11 12.16 -0.78
CA ILE A 202 13.69 12.37 -1.02
C ILE A 202 12.98 12.31 0.33
N LEU A 203 12.27 13.38 0.66
CA LEU A 203 11.45 13.50 1.86
C LEU A 203 9.98 13.41 1.46
N SER A 204 9.19 12.66 2.24
CA SER A 204 7.74 12.61 2.10
C SER A 204 7.11 13.11 3.38
N GLU A 205 6.30 14.17 3.27
CA GLU A 205 5.60 14.77 4.39
C GLU A 205 4.08 14.68 4.18
N PRO A 206 3.33 14.14 5.15
CA PRO A 206 1.89 14.01 5.05
C PRO A 206 1.21 15.38 5.07
N THR A 207 0.09 15.51 4.36
CA THR A 207 -0.77 16.70 4.45
C THR A 207 -1.97 16.44 5.35
N ASN A 208 -2.76 17.46 5.64
CA ASN A 208 -4.02 17.31 6.38
C ASN A 208 -5.06 16.46 5.62
N LEU A 209 -4.94 16.40 4.30
CA LEU A 209 -5.74 15.58 3.41
C LEU A 209 -5.08 14.21 3.28
N GLU A 210 -5.83 13.15 3.56
CA GLU A 210 -5.30 11.78 3.53
C GLU A 210 -4.96 11.34 2.10
N SER A 211 -5.62 11.91 1.09
CA SER A 211 -5.37 11.57 -0.30
C SER A 211 -4.11 12.21 -0.89
N THR A 212 -3.47 13.12 -0.16
CA THR A 212 -2.33 13.89 -0.66
C THR A 212 -1.12 13.87 0.27
N THR A 213 0.06 13.86 -0.34
CA THR A 213 1.34 13.93 0.37
C THR A 213 2.30 14.80 -0.43
N VAL A 214 3.14 15.54 0.30
CA VAL A 214 4.16 16.40 -0.29
C VAL A 214 5.44 15.60 -0.41
N ILE A 215 5.99 15.57 -1.61
CA ILE A 215 7.32 15.01 -1.87
C ILE A 215 8.27 16.17 -2.13
N ALA A 216 9.33 16.22 -1.33
CA ALA A 216 10.43 17.15 -1.50
C ALA A 216 11.71 16.37 -1.84
N TYR A 217 12.27 16.61 -3.02
CA TYR A 217 13.61 16.22 -3.37
C TYR A 217 14.58 17.32 -2.94
N VAL A 218 15.62 16.93 -2.21
CA VAL A 218 16.68 17.81 -1.72
C VAL A 218 18.01 17.23 -2.16
N GLY A 219 18.64 17.87 -3.13
CA GLY A 219 19.97 17.55 -3.64
C GLY A 219 20.73 18.83 -4.00
N THR A 220 21.36 18.85 -5.18
CA THR A 220 21.89 20.10 -5.76
C THR A 220 20.76 21.11 -6.02
N ASP A 221 19.64 20.61 -6.51
CA ASP A 221 18.40 21.35 -6.71
C ASP A 221 17.36 20.94 -5.66
N VAL A 222 16.45 21.85 -5.32
CA VAL A 222 15.30 21.57 -4.46
C VAL A 222 14.04 21.54 -5.31
N PHE A 223 13.32 20.44 -5.28
CA PHE A 223 12.06 20.27 -6.00
C PHE A 223 10.98 19.76 -5.07
N VAL A 224 9.85 20.46 -5.03
CA VAL A 224 8.72 20.09 -4.18
C VAL A 224 7.49 19.93 -5.04
N THR A 225 6.79 18.81 -4.87
CA THR A 225 5.52 18.54 -5.54
C THR A 225 4.54 17.90 -4.58
N LEU A 226 3.27 17.94 -4.95
CA LEU A 226 2.20 17.23 -4.25
C LEU A 226 1.78 16.04 -5.12
N ILE A 227 1.78 14.85 -4.52
CA ILE A 227 1.30 13.64 -5.18
C ILE A 227 -0.01 13.16 -4.54
N LYS A 228 -0.82 12.47 -5.35
CA LYS A 228 -2.10 11.85 -4.95
C LYS A 228 -2.00 10.33 -5.12
N PRO A 229 -1.47 9.57 -4.14
CA PRO A 229 -1.16 8.15 -4.30
C PRO A 229 -2.32 7.28 -4.79
N SER A 230 -3.52 7.52 -4.26
CA SER A 230 -4.75 6.77 -4.61
C SER A 230 -5.79 7.66 -5.31
N GLY A 231 -5.36 8.76 -5.93
CA GLY A 231 -6.26 9.79 -6.43
C GLY A 231 -6.86 10.65 -5.32
N GLY A 232 -7.48 11.78 -5.67
CA GLY A 232 -8.06 12.73 -4.72
C GLY A 232 -9.44 12.31 -4.24
N PHE A 233 -9.53 11.45 -3.22
CA PHE A 233 -10.81 10.91 -2.73
C PHE A 233 -11.47 11.73 -1.61
N ASP A 234 -10.72 12.63 -0.96
CA ASP A 234 -11.21 13.52 0.10
C ASP A 234 -11.63 14.90 -0.41
N VAL A 235 -11.21 15.26 -1.63
CA VAL A 235 -11.54 16.52 -2.29
C VAL A 235 -12.24 16.23 -3.61
N MET A 236 -13.43 16.81 -3.79
CA MET A 236 -14.09 16.80 -5.09
C MET A 236 -13.47 17.86 -6.01
N ASP A 237 -12.79 17.41 -7.06
CA ASP A 237 -12.19 18.30 -8.04
C ASP A 237 -13.28 19.07 -8.81
N LEU A 238 -13.36 20.37 -8.55
CA LEU A 238 -14.36 21.29 -9.13
C LEU A 238 -14.34 21.32 -10.68
N LYS A 239 -13.21 20.92 -11.28
CA LYS A 239 -13.03 20.86 -12.73
C LYS A 239 -13.59 19.57 -13.35
N GLU A 240 -13.57 18.47 -12.59
CA GLU A 240 -14.08 17.18 -13.06
C GLU A 240 -15.58 17.02 -12.78
N PHE A 241 -16.08 17.69 -11.74
CA PHE A 241 -17.49 17.60 -11.36
C PHE A 241 -18.40 18.47 -12.24
N ASN A 242 -19.23 17.83 -13.06
CA ASN A 242 -20.18 18.50 -13.95
C ASN A 242 -21.43 19.00 -13.19
N LYS A 243 -21.25 20.12 -12.47
CA LYS A 243 -22.31 20.85 -11.76
C LYS A 243 -23.52 21.22 -12.65
N PRO A 244 -23.36 21.71 -13.89
CA PRO A 244 -24.53 22.12 -14.67
C PRO A 244 -25.40 20.94 -15.07
N ILE A 245 -24.83 19.76 -15.38
CA ILE A 245 -25.63 18.56 -15.64
C ILE A 245 -26.39 18.13 -14.39
N LEU A 246 -25.73 18.10 -13.22
CA LEU A 246 -26.40 17.77 -11.95
C LEU A 246 -27.59 18.69 -11.70
N LEU A 247 -27.40 20.00 -11.89
CA LEU A 247 -28.48 20.97 -11.68
C LEU A 247 -29.62 20.76 -12.68
N ALA A 248 -29.28 20.53 -13.96
CA ALA A 248 -30.26 20.30 -15.01
C ALA A 248 -31.10 19.03 -14.74
N THR A 249 -30.50 17.93 -14.30
CA THR A 249 -31.24 16.70 -13.99
C THR A 249 -32.19 16.90 -12.81
N ILE A 250 -31.78 17.63 -11.77
CA ILE A 250 -32.66 17.99 -10.65
C ILE A 250 -33.87 18.78 -11.17
N VAL A 251 -33.66 19.79 -12.00
CA VAL A 251 -34.74 20.62 -12.55
C VAL A 251 -35.69 19.79 -13.41
N VAL A 252 -35.16 18.95 -14.31
CA VAL A 252 -35.97 18.08 -15.16
C VAL A 252 -36.78 17.09 -14.32
N LEU A 253 -36.19 16.52 -13.27
CA LEU A 253 -36.88 15.60 -12.36
C LEU A 253 -38.03 16.31 -11.64
N VAL A 254 -37.79 17.52 -11.12
CA VAL A 254 -38.82 18.33 -10.43
C VAL A 254 -39.98 18.65 -11.37
N LEU A 255 -39.68 19.11 -12.59
CA LEU A 255 -40.72 19.37 -13.60
C LEU A 255 -41.49 18.11 -13.98
N GLY A 256 -40.80 16.98 -14.11
CA GLY A 256 -41.41 15.68 -14.34
C GLY A 256 -42.39 15.27 -13.22
N LEU A 257 -42.01 15.46 -11.95
CA LEU A 257 -42.90 15.22 -10.82
C LEU A 257 -44.13 16.14 -10.85
N LEU A 258 -43.93 17.44 -11.07
CA LEU A 258 -45.04 18.40 -11.12
C LEU A 258 -46.03 18.08 -12.25
N TYR A 259 -45.55 17.58 -13.39
CA TYR A 259 -46.39 17.18 -14.50
C TYR A 259 -47.11 15.84 -14.27
N THR A 260 -46.44 14.86 -13.66
CA THR A 260 -46.98 13.50 -13.50
C THR A 260 -47.91 13.36 -12.30
N ASN A 261 -47.66 14.08 -11.20
CA ASN A 261 -48.46 14.01 -9.98
C ASN A 261 -49.97 14.24 -10.18
N PRO A 262 -50.44 15.33 -10.84
CA PRO A 262 -51.87 15.53 -11.06
C PRO A 262 -52.49 14.42 -11.92
N LYS A 263 -51.78 13.95 -12.96
CA LYS A 263 -52.27 12.86 -13.84
C LYS A 263 -52.44 11.54 -13.10
N VAL A 264 -51.54 11.23 -12.17
CA VAL A 264 -51.65 10.01 -11.35
C VAL A 264 -52.82 10.15 -10.36
N GLN A 265 -53.03 11.32 -9.78
CA GLN A 265 -54.18 11.56 -8.89
C GLN A 265 -55.51 11.41 -9.65
N GLU A 266 -55.62 12.02 -10.83
CA GLU A 266 -56.79 11.86 -11.70
C GLU A 266 -57.01 10.39 -12.06
N LYS A 267 -55.97 9.68 -12.49
CA LYS A 267 -56.09 8.26 -12.85
C LYS A 267 -56.52 7.40 -11.67
N ARG A 268 -55.95 7.62 -10.48
CA ARG A 268 -56.34 6.89 -9.25
C ARG A 268 -57.80 7.11 -8.88
N LEU A 269 -58.30 8.34 -9.05
CA LEU A 269 -59.71 8.62 -8.83
C LEU A 269 -60.57 7.88 -9.86
N THR A 270 -60.26 7.98 -11.15
CA THR A 270 -61.02 7.25 -12.19
C THR A 270 -61.03 5.74 -11.94
N ASP A 271 -59.88 5.13 -11.65
CA ASP A 271 -59.76 3.69 -11.39
C ASP A 271 -60.52 3.26 -10.12
N ALA A 272 -60.66 4.14 -9.12
CA ALA A 272 -61.41 3.86 -7.88
C ALA A 272 -62.93 4.02 -8.03
N TRP A 273 -63.38 4.85 -8.97
CA TRP A 273 -64.81 5.14 -9.22
C TRP A 273 -65.41 4.23 -10.30
N VAL A 274 -64.57 3.64 -11.16
CA VAL A 274 -64.97 2.54 -12.05
C VAL A 274 -64.97 1.24 -11.22
N LEU A 275 -66.09 0.98 -10.55
CA LEU A 275 -66.48 -0.30 -9.94
C LEU A 275 -67.60 -0.92 -10.77
#